data_AF-A0A6V1PG80-F1
#
_entry.id   AF-A0A6V1PG80-F1
#
_cell.length_a   1.000
_cell.length_b   1.000
_cell.length_c   1.000
_cell.angle_alpha   90.00
_cell.angle_beta   90.00
_cell.angle_gamma   90.00
#
_symmetry.space_group_name_H-M   'P 1'
#
loop_
_entity.id
_entity.type
_entity.pdbx_description
1 polymer ?
#
loop_
_entity_poly.entity_id
_entity_poly.type
_entity_poly.pdbx_seq_one_letter_code
_entity_poly.pdbx_strand_id
1 'polypeptide(L)'
;AESGFYKPETLPQAGRTLRKINLQGETVQFPGGAGGLGTFDALCAEVAAAAEAARGMELELGDAPDEFVDPVLCHLMRDPVRLPSGTIMDRPTIVQHLLNDETDPFTKAPLTVDMLEEETELKQKIEEWIASKQTQKPLSP
;
A
#
# COMPACT_ATOMS: atom_id res chain seq x y z
N ALA A 1 -8.38 5.79 0.05
CA ALA A 1 -9.73 6.14 0.55
C ALA A 1 -9.59 6.63 1.98
N GLU A 2 -9.61 7.94 2.20
CA GLU A 2 -9.64 8.48 3.57
C GLU A 2 -10.88 7.93 4.28
N SER A 3 -10.69 7.11 5.30
CA SER A 3 -11.78 6.85 6.24
C SER A 3 -12.08 8.19 6.90
N GLY A 4 -13.20 8.83 6.57
CA GLY A 4 -13.62 10.10 7.21
C GLY A 4 -13.85 9.99 8.73
N PHE A 5 -13.65 8.79 9.28
CA PHE A 5 -13.85 8.42 10.67
C PHE A 5 -12.59 8.56 11.53
N TYR A 6 -11.39 8.38 10.97
CA TYR A 6 -10.15 8.47 11.75
C TYR A 6 -9.52 9.87 11.66
N LYS A 7 -9.23 10.44 12.83
CA LYS A 7 -8.41 11.64 13.00
C LYS A 7 -7.33 11.34 14.06
N PRO A 8 -6.12 11.91 13.94
CA PRO A 8 -5.03 11.62 14.87
C PRO A 8 -5.39 11.97 16.33
N GLU A 9 -6.32 12.89 16.56
CA GLU A 9 -6.83 13.26 17.87
C GLU A 9 -7.88 12.29 18.45
N THR A 10 -8.56 11.49 17.64
CA THR A 10 -9.72 10.69 18.06
C THR A 10 -9.35 9.61 19.07
N LEU A 11 -8.26 8.87 18.80
CA LEU A 11 -7.75 7.79 19.66
C LEU A 11 -7.21 8.33 21.01
N PRO A 12 -6.36 9.38 21.02
CA PRO A 12 -5.95 10.03 22.27
C PRO A 12 -7.12 10.57 23.11
N GLN A 13 -8.18 11.08 22.46
CA GLN A 13 -9.36 11.60 23.14
C GLN A 13 -10.22 10.47 23.76
N ALA A 14 -10.29 9.31 23.11
CA ALA A 14 -10.86 8.10 23.70
C ALA A 14 -10.06 7.65 24.92
N GLY A 15 -8.72 7.65 24.85
CA GLY A 15 -7.84 7.31 25.98
C GLY A 15 -8.06 8.20 27.21
N ARG A 16 -8.20 9.51 27.00
CA ARG A 16 -8.54 10.48 28.07
C ARG A 16 -9.91 10.18 28.70
N THR A 17 -10.88 9.79 27.88
CA THR A 17 -12.23 9.48 28.35
C THR A 17 -12.22 8.19 29.19
N LEU A 18 -11.54 7.14 28.73
CA LEU A 18 -11.36 5.88 29.45
C LEU A 18 -10.71 6.08 30.83
N ARG A 19 -9.75 7.01 30.96
CA ARG A 19 -9.18 7.41 32.26
C ARG A 19 -10.21 8.09 33.17
N LYS A 20 -11.02 9.02 32.63
CA LYS A 20 -12.03 9.76 33.39
C LYS A 20 -13.12 8.86 33.98
N ILE A 21 -13.47 7.78 33.28
CA ILE A 21 -14.49 6.82 33.73
C ILE A 21 -13.90 5.63 34.51
N ASN A 22 -12.60 5.69 34.86
CA ASN A 22 -11.87 4.65 35.59
C ASN A 22 -12.03 3.25 34.98
N LEU A 23 -12.13 3.17 33.66
CA LEU A 23 -12.37 1.93 32.91
C LEU A 23 -11.06 1.35 32.34
N GLN A 24 -9.92 1.72 32.93
CA GLN A 24 -8.63 1.10 32.65
C GLN A 24 -8.52 -0.16 33.52
N GLY A 25 -9.17 -1.22 33.06
CA GLY A 25 -8.90 -2.56 33.60
C GLY A 25 -7.41 -2.85 33.49
N GLU A 26 -6.87 -3.37 34.59
CA GLU A 26 -5.55 -3.98 34.74
C GLU A 26 -5.05 -4.57 33.42
N THR A 27 -3.99 -3.98 32.85
CA THR A 27 -3.24 -4.44 31.66
C THR A 27 -4.02 -5.34 30.70
N VAL A 28 -4.61 -4.77 29.65
CA VAL A 28 -5.11 -5.56 28.52
C VAL A 28 -3.92 -6.23 27.83
N GLN A 29 -3.56 -7.43 28.27
CA GLN A 29 -2.65 -8.30 27.55
C GLN A 29 -3.40 -8.84 26.34
N PHE A 30 -3.10 -8.30 25.16
CA PHE A 30 -3.56 -8.88 23.90
C PHE A 30 -2.75 -10.15 23.59
N PRO A 31 -3.36 -11.34 23.54
CA PRO A 31 -2.63 -12.54 23.19
C PRO A 31 -2.42 -12.58 21.67
N GLY A 32 -1.16 -12.50 21.22
CA GLY A 32 -0.80 -12.87 19.84
C GLY A 32 -0.02 -11.85 19.00
N GLY A 33 0.99 -11.17 19.55
CA GLY A 33 1.95 -10.41 18.74
C GLY A 33 3.23 -10.14 19.52
N ALA A 34 4.39 -10.32 18.89
CA ALA A 34 5.72 -10.21 19.52
C ALA A 34 6.13 -8.78 19.98
N GLY A 35 5.18 -7.85 20.09
CA GLY A 35 5.35 -6.49 20.59
C GLY A 35 4.11 -6.09 21.38
N GLY A 36 4.08 -6.40 22.68
CA GLY A 36 2.94 -6.08 23.52
C GLY A 36 2.73 -4.57 23.62
N LEU A 37 1.56 -4.08 23.20
CA LEU A 37 1.13 -2.71 23.43
C LEU A 37 0.90 -2.52 24.93
N GLY A 38 1.96 -2.26 25.68
CA GLY A 38 1.97 -2.23 27.15
C GLY A 38 1.03 -1.19 27.77
N THR A 39 0.54 -0.22 26.97
CA THR A 39 -0.44 0.79 27.37
C THR A 39 -1.29 1.23 26.18
N PHE A 40 -2.48 1.80 26.45
CA PHE A 40 -3.30 2.45 25.43
C PHE A 40 -2.58 3.62 24.74
N ASP A 41 -1.63 4.26 25.42
CA ASP A 41 -0.81 5.33 24.84
C ASP A 41 0.15 4.77 23.77
N ALA A 42 0.72 3.58 24.00
CA ALA A 42 1.55 2.89 23.00
C ALA A 42 0.73 2.51 21.75
N LEU A 43 -0.50 2.03 21.94
CA LEU A 43 -1.42 1.76 20.83
C LEU A 43 -1.73 3.03 20.03
N CYS A 44 -1.99 4.16 20.70
CA CYS A 44 -2.23 5.43 20.02
C CYS A 44 -1.04 5.83 19.14
N ALA A 45 0.19 5.64 19.63
CA ALA A 45 1.41 5.97 18.90
C ALA A 45 1.60 5.08 17.67
N GLU A 46 1.41 3.76 17.80
CA GLU A 46 1.53 2.86 16.65
C GLU A 46 0.46 3.09 15.59
N VAL A 47 -0.79 3.32 16.00
CA VAL A 47 -1.87 3.62 15.03
C VAL A 47 -1.62 4.94 14.31
N ALA A 48 -1.10 5.96 15.01
CA ALA A 48 -0.71 7.21 14.36
C ALA A 48 0.43 7.00 13.34
N ALA A 49 1.46 6.24 13.71
CA ALA A 49 2.58 5.92 12.81
C ALA A 49 2.12 5.09 11.60
N ALA A 50 1.26 4.10 11.80
CA ALA A 50 0.68 3.30 10.72
C ALA A 50 -0.23 4.12 9.80
N ALA A 51 -1.01 5.06 10.36
CA ALA A 51 -1.84 5.96 9.58
C ALA A 51 -1.02 6.97 8.77
N GLU A 52 0.07 7.50 9.33
CA GLU A 52 1.02 8.34 8.59
C GLU A 52 1.76 7.56 7.52
N ALA A 53 2.19 6.33 7.80
CA ALA A 53 2.81 5.45 6.80
C ALA A 53 1.84 5.14 5.66
N ALA A 54 0.59 4.81 5.96
CA ALA A 54 -0.45 4.59 4.97
C ALA A 54 -0.75 5.84 4.14
N ARG A 55 -0.81 7.03 4.78
CA ARG A 55 -0.97 8.32 4.10
C ARG A 55 0.22 8.68 3.22
N GLY A 56 1.44 8.41 3.69
CA GLY A 56 2.66 8.61 2.92
C GLY A 56 2.68 7.74 1.65
N MET A 57 2.26 6.48 1.77
CA MET A 57 2.12 5.58 0.61
C MET A 57 1.02 6.05 -0.35
N GLU A 58 -0.12 6.56 0.14
CA GLU A 58 -1.20 7.08 -0.71
C GLU A 58 -0.78 8.36 -1.46
N LEU A 59 -0.01 9.24 -0.82
CA LEU A 59 0.53 10.46 -1.44
C LEU A 59 1.65 10.17 -2.46
N GLU A 60 2.48 9.16 -2.21
CA GLU A 60 3.53 8.71 -3.12
C GLU A 60 2.98 8.04 -4.39
N LEU A 61 1.76 7.50 -4.36
CA LEU A 61 1.12 6.84 -5.51
C LEU A 61 0.32 7.80 -6.41
N GLY A 62 -0.14 8.93 -5.88
CA GLY A 62 -1.00 9.87 -6.60
C GLY A 62 -0.30 10.78 -7.63
N ASP A 63 1.02 10.82 -7.63
CA ASP A 63 1.85 11.66 -8.52
C ASP A 63 2.66 10.83 -9.52
N ALA A 64 2.43 9.51 -9.56
CA ALA A 64 3.04 8.63 -10.54
C ALA A 64 2.45 8.93 -11.93
N PRO A 65 3.27 9.08 -12.97
CA PRO A 65 2.80 9.11 -14.35
C PRO A 65 1.92 7.89 -14.67
N ASP A 66 0.83 8.10 -15.43
CA ASP A 66 -0.11 7.04 -15.81
C ASP A 66 0.59 5.84 -16.50
N GLU A 67 1.71 6.08 -17.19
CA GLU A 67 2.53 5.04 -17.82
C GLU A 67 3.19 4.07 -16.82
N PHE A 68 3.29 4.43 -15.54
CA PHE A 68 3.86 3.60 -14.47
C PHE A 68 2.80 2.88 -13.64
N VAL A 69 1.52 3.13 -13.93
CA VAL A 69 0.41 2.66 -13.13
C VAL A 69 -0.24 1.43 -13.77
N ASP A 70 -0.49 0.41 -12.96
CA ASP A 70 -1.17 -0.81 -13.38
C ASP A 70 -2.62 -0.49 -13.82
N PRO A 71 -3.04 -0.94 -15.01
CA PRO A 71 -4.33 -0.58 -15.59
C PRO A 71 -5.55 -1.22 -14.90
N VAL A 72 -5.35 -2.21 -14.03
CA VAL A 72 -6.42 -2.90 -13.29
C VAL A 72 -6.47 -2.45 -11.84
N LEU A 73 -5.32 -2.47 -11.15
CA LEU A 73 -5.24 -2.18 -9.71
C LEU A 73 -4.91 -0.72 -9.41
N CYS A 74 -4.64 0.09 -10.43
CA CYS A 74 -4.29 1.51 -10.30
C CYS A 74 -3.18 1.77 -9.27
N HIS A 75 -2.20 0.86 -9.20
CA HIS A 75 -1.03 1.01 -8.34
C HIS A 75 0.23 1.23 -9.17
N LEU A 76 1.30 1.73 -8.55
CA LEU A 76 2.61 1.78 -9.19
C LEU A 76 3.12 0.35 -9.46
N MET A 77 3.42 0.06 -10.73
CA MET A 77 3.97 -1.24 -11.14
C MET A 77 5.37 -1.43 -10.55
N ARG A 78 5.68 -2.63 -10.06
CA ARG A 78 7.02 -2.98 -9.55
C ARG A 78 7.77 -3.88 -10.51
N ASP A 79 7.04 -4.73 -11.21
CA ASP A 79 7.56 -5.64 -12.21
C ASP A 79 6.68 -5.57 -13.46
N PRO A 80 6.84 -4.50 -14.27
CA PRO A 80 6.02 -4.29 -15.44
C PRO A 80 6.29 -5.40 -16.48
N VAL A 81 5.22 -6.02 -16.94
CA VAL A 81 5.23 -7.04 -17.99
C VAL A 81 4.30 -6.64 -19.11
N ARG A 82 4.74 -6.92 -20.34
CA ARG A 82 4.03 -6.63 -21.57
C ARG A 82 3.28 -7.86 -22.04
N LEU A 83 1.98 -7.69 -22.26
CA LEU A 83 1.11 -8.70 -22.82
C LEU A 83 1.23 -8.69 -24.36
N PRO A 84 0.92 -9.81 -25.04
CA PRO A 84 0.85 -9.87 -26.51
C PRO A 84 -0.17 -8.90 -27.12
N SER A 85 -1.17 -8.48 -26.35
CA SER A 85 -2.13 -7.42 -26.71
C SER A 85 -1.50 -6.03 -26.79
N GLY A 86 -0.27 -5.86 -26.28
CA GLY A 86 0.47 -4.60 -26.21
C GLY A 86 0.28 -3.84 -24.90
N THR A 87 -0.65 -4.27 -24.04
CA THR A 87 -0.87 -3.69 -22.71
C THR A 87 0.26 -4.05 -21.76
N ILE A 88 0.70 -3.09 -20.95
CA ILE A 88 1.69 -3.30 -19.89
C ILE A 88 0.95 -3.28 -18.54
N MET A 89 1.27 -4.24 -17.67
CA MET A 89 0.68 -4.33 -16.33
C MET A 89 1.66 -4.99 -15.35
N ASP A 90 1.36 -5.00 -14.05
CA ASP A 90 2.23 -5.59 -13.04
C ASP A 90 2.16 -7.12 -13.08
N ARG A 91 3.33 -7.78 -13.01
CA ARG A 91 3.44 -9.25 -13.03
C ARG A 91 2.51 -9.95 -12.02
N PRO A 92 2.46 -9.60 -10.72
CA PRO A 92 1.59 -10.28 -9.78
C PRO A 92 0.10 -10.09 -10.12
N THR A 93 -0.29 -8.94 -10.70
CA THR A 93 -1.67 -8.69 -11.15
C THR A 93 -2.08 -9.68 -12.24
N ILE A 94 -1.27 -9.79 -13.31
CA ILE A 94 -1.58 -10.71 -14.41
C ILE A 94 -1.44 -12.17 -14.00
N VAL A 95 -0.46 -12.53 -13.19
CA VAL A 95 -0.29 -13.90 -12.69
C VAL A 95 -1.51 -14.30 -11.86
N GLN A 96 -1.99 -13.44 -10.96
CA GLN A 96 -3.20 -13.71 -10.19
C GLN A 96 -4.43 -13.89 -11.09
N HIS A 97 -4.55 -13.11 -12.17
CA HIS A 97 -5.61 -13.29 -13.15
C HIS A 97 -5.51 -14.67 -13.83
N LEU A 98 -4.34 -15.01 -14.35
CA LEU A 98 -4.07 -16.28 -15.05
C LEU A 98 -4.24 -17.52 -14.16
N LEU A 99 -4.08 -17.38 -12.83
CA LEU A 99 -4.39 -18.44 -11.87
C LEU A 99 -5.90 -18.76 -11.81
N ASN A 100 -6.75 -17.78 -12.10
CA ASN A 100 -8.20 -17.93 -12.09
C ASN A 100 -8.76 -18.22 -13.50
N ASP A 101 -8.22 -17.56 -14.52
CA ASP A 101 -8.66 -17.62 -15.90
C ASP A 101 -7.50 -17.34 -16.86
N GLU A 102 -7.18 -18.28 -17.75
CA GLU A 102 -6.06 -18.20 -18.72
C GLU A 102 -6.39 -17.29 -19.93
N THR A 103 -6.88 -16.08 -19.66
CA THR A 103 -7.18 -15.08 -20.69
C THR A 103 -6.54 -13.73 -20.39
N ASP A 104 -6.52 -12.87 -21.40
CA ASP A 104 -6.14 -11.47 -21.27
C ASP A 104 -7.30 -10.68 -20.62
N PRO A 105 -7.05 -9.91 -19.55
CA PRO A 105 -8.10 -9.23 -18.79
C PRO A 105 -8.85 -8.13 -19.58
N PHE A 106 -8.31 -7.69 -20.72
CA PHE A 106 -8.90 -6.63 -21.57
C PHE A 106 -9.54 -7.20 -22.83
N THR A 107 -8.86 -8.12 -23.51
CA THR A 107 -9.29 -8.65 -24.82
C THR A 107 -9.99 -10.00 -24.72
N LYS A 108 -9.88 -10.69 -23.57
CA LYS A 108 -10.35 -12.07 -23.33
C LYS A 108 -9.74 -13.10 -24.29
N ALA A 109 -8.63 -12.77 -24.94
CA ALA A 109 -7.88 -13.69 -25.75
C ALA A 109 -7.16 -14.71 -24.86
N PRO A 110 -6.96 -15.98 -25.29
CA PRO A 110 -6.18 -16.95 -24.54
C PRO A 110 -4.77 -16.43 -24.27
N LEU A 111 -4.33 -16.50 -23.02
CA LEU A 111 -3.04 -15.98 -22.58
C LEU A 111 -2.44 -16.91 -21.52
N THR A 112 -1.13 -17.10 -21.56
CA THR A 112 -0.39 -17.91 -20.59
C THR A 112 0.80 -17.13 -20.04
N VAL A 113 1.33 -17.55 -18.89
CA VAL A 113 2.43 -16.86 -18.21
C VAL A 113 3.70 -16.81 -19.07
N ASP A 114 3.94 -17.85 -19.89
CA ASP A 114 5.11 -17.92 -20.78
C ASP A 114 5.05 -16.93 -21.95
N MET A 115 3.88 -16.37 -22.25
CA MET A 115 3.68 -15.37 -23.30
C MET A 115 3.95 -13.94 -22.82
N LEU A 116 4.28 -13.75 -21.54
CA LEU A 116 4.54 -12.44 -20.94
C LEU A 116 6.00 -12.04 -21.18
N GLU A 117 6.21 -10.85 -21.73
CA GLU A 117 7.54 -10.26 -21.94
C GLU A 117 7.87 -9.28 -20.80
N GLU A 118 9.09 -9.31 -20.29
CA GLU A 118 9.53 -8.37 -19.25
C GLU A 118 9.80 -6.98 -19.84
N GLU A 119 9.17 -5.94 -19.28
CA GLU A 119 9.37 -4.58 -19.73
C GLU A 119 10.49 -3.89 -18.91
N THR A 120 11.71 -4.34 -19.17
CA THR A 120 12.90 -3.90 -18.40
C THR A 120 13.20 -2.40 -18.51
N GLU A 121 12.91 -1.77 -19.66
CA GLU A 121 13.11 -0.33 -19.85
C GLU A 121 12.17 0.49 -18.97
N LEU A 122 10.88 0.11 -18.91
CA LEU A 122 9.90 0.79 -18.06
C LEU A 122 10.23 0.58 -16.58
N LYS A 123 10.67 -0.63 -16.21
CA LYS A 123 11.10 -0.92 -14.85
C LYS A 123 12.21 0.01 -14.39
N GLN A 124 13.22 0.25 -15.22
CA GLN A 124 14.31 1.18 -14.90
C GLN A 124 13.79 2.61 -14.71
N LYS A 125 12.90 3.10 -15.58
CA LYS A 125 12.29 4.43 -15.44
C LYS A 125 11.49 4.57 -14.14
N ILE A 126 10.74 3.53 -13.77
CA ILE A 126 9.99 3.51 -12.51
C ILE A 126 10.95 3.57 -11.32
N GLU A 127 12.01 2.76 -11.32
CA GLU A 127 13.01 2.75 -10.25
C GLU A 127 13.72 4.11 -10.10
N GLU A 128 14.11 4.73 -11.22
CA GLU A 128 14.70 6.08 -11.24
C GLU A 128 13.72 7.14 -10.69
N TRP A 129 12.45 7.04 -11.08
CA TRP A 129 11.41 7.93 -10.57
C TRP A 129 11.21 7.78 -9.06
N ILE A 130 11.13 6.55 -8.55
CA ILE A 130 11.03 6.27 -7.11
C ILE A 130 12.24 6.85 -6.37
N ALA A 131 13.46 6.62 -6.87
CA ALA A 131 14.68 7.14 -6.26
C ALA A 131 14.72 8.68 -6.23
N SER A 132 14.22 9.33 -7.28
CA SER A 132 14.11 10.79 -7.34
C SER A 132 13.15 11.34 -6.27
N LYS A 133 12.02 10.66 -6.03
CA LYS A 133 11.03 11.05 -5.03
C LYS A 133 11.53 10.84 -3.60
N GLN A 134 12.27 9.75 -3.34
CA GLN A 134 12.89 9.52 -2.03
C GLN A 134 13.94 10.57 -1.68
N THR A 135 14.71 11.05 -2.67
CA THR A 135 15.71 12.11 -2.47
C THR A 135 15.06 13.48 -2.24
N GLN A 136 13.89 13.71 -2.83
CA GLN A 136 13.10 14.94 -2.69
C GLN A 136 12.35 15.04 -1.36
N LYS A 137 12.37 14.02 -0.50
CA LYS A 137 11.84 14.09 0.86
C LYS A 137 12.92 14.72 1.77
N PRO A 138 12.91 16.04 2.02
CA PRO A 138 13.75 16.57 3.09
C PRO A 138 13.30 15.88 4.37
N LEU A 139 14.26 15.23 5.03
CA LEU A 139 14.12 14.76 6.40
C LEU A 139 13.72 15.98 7.25
N SER A 140 12.44 16.12 7.56
CA SER A 140 11.98 17.12 8.51
C SER A 140 12.61 16.81 9.88
N PRO A 141 13.31 17.77 10.50
CA PRO A 141 13.95 17.59 11.80
C PRO A 141 12.96 17.43 12.96
#